data_AF-A0A2G2GF80-F1
#
_entry.id   AF-A0A2G2GF80-F1
#
_cell.length_a   1.000
_cell.length_b   1.000
_cell.length_c   1.000
_cell.angle_alpha   90.00
_cell.angle_beta   90.00
_cell.angle_gamma   90.00
#
_symmetry.space_group_name_H-M   'P 1'
#
loop_
_entity.id
_entity.type
_entity.pdbx_description
1 polymer ?
#
loop_
_entity_poly.entity_id
_entity_poly.type
_entity_poly.pdbx_seq_one_letter_code
_entity_poly.pdbx_strand_id
1 'polypeptide(L)' 'MKHTIEDAQIIQDVVDRLGVIYPDNLVEYDDKFISIRNVEAVDVPNVRQVALDQLIRSRYDANSANLRNMLYTRLLR' A
#
# COMPACT_ATOMS: atom_id res chain seq x y z
N MET A 1 21.77 -17.13 -5.30
CA MET A 1 20.32 -17.02 -5.59
C MET A 1 19.87 -15.64 -5.16
N LYS A 2 19.43 -14.80 -6.10
CA LYS A 2 19.00 -13.43 -5.85
C LYS A 2 17.50 -13.50 -5.55
N HIS A 3 17.11 -13.38 -4.28
CA HIS A 3 15.70 -13.31 -3.89
C HIS A 3 15.29 -11.84 -3.90
N THR A 4 14.77 -11.37 -5.02
CA THR A 4 14.08 -10.07 -5.07
C THR A 4 12.61 -10.37 -4.80
N ILE A 5 12.12 -10.04 -3.59
CA ILE A 5 10.69 -9.96 -3.32
C ILE A 5 10.30 -8.59 -3.85
N GLU A 6 9.79 -8.53 -5.07
CA GLU A 6 9.34 -7.26 -5.66
C GLU A 6 8.06 -6.80 -4.95
N ASP A 7 8.18 -5.66 -4.29
CA ASP A 7 7.25 -5.01 -3.35
C ASP A 7 6.00 -4.42 -4.05
N ALA A 8 5.57 -5.00 -5.17
CA ALA A 8 4.51 -4.46 -6.03
C ALA A 8 3.11 -4.58 -5.40
N GLN A 9 2.91 -5.48 -4.43
CA GLN A 9 1.62 -5.65 -3.74
C GLN A 9 1.26 -4.48 -2.82
N ILE A 10 2.24 -3.74 -2.29
CA ILE A 10 1.98 -2.67 -1.31
C ILE A 10 1.19 -1.52 -1.93
N ILE A 11 1.57 -1.10 -3.14
CA ILE A 11 0.98 0.07 -3.79
C ILE A 11 -0.45 -0.24 -4.27
N GLN A 12 -0.67 -1.42 -4.84
CA GLN A 12 -2.01 -1.83 -5.29
C GLN A 12 -3.01 -1.89 -4.12
N ASP A 13 -2.63 -2.48 -2.99
CA ASP A 13 -3.50 -2.56 -1.80
C ASP A 13 -3.90 -1.18 -1.27
N VAL A 14 -2.99 -0.20 -1.35
CA VAL A 14 -3.26 1.18 -0.95
C VAL A 14 -4.25 1.83 -1.90
N VAL A 15 -4.06 1.64 -3.22
CA VAL A 15 -4.93 2.20 -4.26
C VAL A 15 -6.35 1.66 -4.12
N ASP A 16 -6.51 0.34 -3.96
CA ASP A 16 -7.81 -0.30 -3.81
C ASP A 16 -8.55 0.25 -2.58
N ARG A 17 -7.85 0.39 -1.45
CA ARG A 17 -8.42 0.96 -0.22
C ARG A 17 -8.78 2.44 -0.36
N LEU A 18 -7.94 3.23 -1.02
CA LEU A 18 -8.23 4.64 -1.27
C LEU A 18 -9.44 4.81 -2.19
N GLY A 19 -9.60 3.94 -3.20
CA GLY A 19 -10.79 3.93 -4.07
C GLY A 19 -12.08 3.59 -3.32
N VAL A 20 -12.00 2.78 -2.25
CA VAL A 20 -13.17 2.49 -1.39
C VAL A 20 -13.49 3.67 -0.45
N ILE A 21 -12.47 4.32 0.12
CA ILE A 21 -12.65 5.44 1.05
C ILE A 21 -13.11 6.71 0.32
N TYR A 22 -12.60 6.92 -0.89
CA TYR A 22 -12.85 8.09 -1.72
C TYR A 22 -13.30 7.67 -3.13
N PRO A 23 -14.55 7.18 -3.29
CA PRO A 23 -15.05 6.64 -4.55
C PRO A 23 -15.15 7.69 -5.67
N ASP A 24 -15.31 8.97 -5.30
CA ASP A 24 -15.37 10.08 -6.26
C ASP A 24 -13.99 10.58 -6.69
N ASN A 25 -12.92 10.11 -6.04
CA ASN A 25 -11.55 10.48 -6.34
C ASN A 25 -10.92 9.45 -7.28
N LEU A 26 -10.30 9.91 -8.36
CA LEU A 26 -9.58 9.03 -9.27
C LEU A 26 -8.18 8.77 -8.72
N VAL A 27 -7.90 7.54 -8.30
CA VAL A 27 -6.60 7.12 -7.81
C VAL A 27 -5.85 6.40 -8.94
N GLU A 28 -4.76 7.00 -9.40
CA GLU A 28 -3.83 6.42 -10.36
C GLU A 28 -2.52 6.10 -9.65
N TYR A 29 -1.83 5.05 -10.06
CA TYR A 29 -0.49 4.76 -9.56
C TYR A 29 0.47 4.40 -10.70
N ASP A 30 1.74 4.71 -10.47
CA ASP A 30 2.89 4.26 -11.24
C ASP A 30 3.86 3.58 -10.27
N ASP A 31 4.89 2.89 -10.75
CA ASP A 31 5.83 2.04 -9.97
C ASP A 31 6.43 2.75 -8.73
N LYS A 32 6.37 4.08 -8.67
CA LYS A 32 6.91 4.89 -7.57
C LYS A 32 5.97 5.96 -7.01
N PHE A 33 4.81 6.19 -7.61
CA PHE A 33 3.98 7.35 -7.29
C PHE A 33 2.50 7.01 -7.26
N ILE A 34 1.78 7.56 -6.29
CA ILE A 34 0.32 7.53 -6.22
C ILE A 34 -0.18 8.95 -6.52
N SER A 35 -1.03 9.07 -7.54
CA SER A 35 -1.66 10.32 -7.95
C SER A 35 -3.16 10.24 -7.66
N ILE A 36 -3.68 11.19 -6.89
CA ILE A 36 -5.12 11.26 -6.57
C ILE A 36 -5.68 12.52 -7.23
N ARG A 37 -6.63 12.35 -8.13
CA ARG A 37 -7.31 13.44 -8.85
C ARG A 37 -8.74 13.59 -8.34
N ASN A 38 -9.35 14.75 -8.65
CA ASN A 38 -10.71 15.12 -8.22
C ASN A 38 -10.86 15.40 -6.71
N VAL A 39 -9.76 15.64 -6.00
CA VAL A 39 -9.79 16.01 -4.58
C VAL A 39 -10.12 17.49 -4.43
N GLU A 40 -11.15 17.82 -3.65
CA GLU A 40 -11.42 19.20 -3.27
C GLU A 40 -10.24 19.80 -2.51
N ALA A 41 -9.91 21.07 -2.77
CA ALA A 41 -8.73 21.73 -2.18
C ALA A 41 -8.70 21.70 -0.64
N VAL A 42 -9.88 21.69 -0.01
CA VAL A 42 -10.06 21.62 1.45
C VAL A 42 -9.67 20.23 2.00
N ASP A 43 -9.86 19.19 1.21
CA ASP A 43 -9.66 17.79 1.61
C ASP A 43 -8.27 17.24 1.27
N VAL A 44 -7.48 17.97 0.46
CA VAL A 44 -6.12 17.57 0.07
C VAL A 44 -5.24 17.16 1.27
N PRO A 45 -5.20 17.91 2.40
CA PRO A 45 -4.39 17.50 3.55
C PRO A 45 -4.86 16.19 4.18
N ASN A 46 -6.18 15.98 4.25
CA ASN A 46 -6.79 14.79 4.85
C ASN A 46 -6.55 13.55 3.98
N VAL A 47 -6.84 13.65 2.67
CA VAL A 47 -6.62 12.58 1.71
C VAL A 47 -5.14 12.17 1.68
N ARG A 48 -4.23 13.15 1.75
CA ARG A 48 -2.79 12.88 1.82
C ARG A 48 -2.41 12.09 3.07
N GLN A 49 -2.93 12.47 4.24
CA GLN A 49 -2.66 11.74 5.48
C GLN A 49 -3.22 10.32 5.42
N VAL A 50 -4.44 10.14 4.95
CA VAL A 50 -5.04 8.81 4.81
C VAL A 50 -4.24 7.93 3.86
N ALA A 51 -3.75 8.47 2.73
CA ALA A 51 -2.89 7.73 1.82
C ALA A 51 -1.56 7.30 2.47
N LEU A 52 -0.94 8.17 3.26
CA LEU A 52 0.27 7.82 4.02
C LEU A 52 0.01 6.75 5.07
N ASP A 53 -1.09 6.84 5.80
CA ASP A 53 -1.50 5.84 6.78
C ASP A 53 -1.73 4.47 6.14
N GLN A 54 -2.36 4.43 4.96
CA GLN A 54 -2.55 3.18 4.23
C GLN A 54 -1.21 2.60 3.74
N LEU A 55 -0.28 3.43 3.27
CA LEU A 55 1.06 2.98 2.87
C LEU A 55 1.81 2.35 4.05
N ILE A 56 1.78 3.01 5.21
CA ILE A 56 2.40 2.51 6.43
C ILE A 56 1.78 1.16 6.82
N ARG A 57 0.45 1.07 6.84
CA ARG A 57 -0.26 -0.18 7.17
C ARG A 57 0.08 -1.32 6.23
N SER A 58 0.00 -1.09 4.92
CA SER A 58 0.31 -2.11 3.91
C SER A 58 1.76 -2.60 4.04
N ARG A 59 2.70 -1.71 4.35
CA ARG A 59 4.10 -2.07 4.62
C ARG A 59 4.26 -2.93 5.88
N TYR A 60 3.54 -2.62 6.95
CA TYR A 60 3.56 -3.45 8.16
C TYR A 60 2.93 -4.84 7.92
N ASP A 61 1.82 -4.90 7.19
CA ASP A 61 1.15 -6.15 6.82
C ASP A 61 2.08 -7.04 5.97
N ALA A 62 2.73 -6.46 4.95
CA ALA A 62 3.69 -7.18 4.11
C ALA A 62 4.90 -7.70 4.90
N ASN A 63 5.49 -6.86 5.77
CA ASN A 63 6.63 -7.25 6.60
C ASN A 63 6.27 -8.35 7.60
N SER A 64 5.08 -8.27 8.21
CA SER A 64 4.62 -9.28 9.17
C SER A 64 4.30 -10.61 8.47
N ALA A 65 3.71 -10.58 7.27
CA ALA A 65 3.49 -11.76 6.46
C ALA A 65 4.82 -12.43 6.03
N ASN A 66 5.80 -11.64 5.62
CA ASN A 66 7.13 -12.13 5.27
C ASN A 66 7.85 -12.77 6.46
N LEU A 67 7.84 -12.10 7.63
CA LEU A 67 8.42 -12.65 8.85
C LEU A 67 7.76 -13.99 9.24
N ARG A 68 6.43 -14.06 9.18
CA ARG A 68 5.67 -15.29 9.44
C ARG A 68 6.08 -16.41 8.48
N ASN A 69 6.14 -16.14 7.17
CA ASN A 69 6.53 -17.13 6.18
C ASN A 69 7.97 -17.63 6.38
N MET A 70 8.89 -16.74 6.75
CA MET A 70 10.27 -17.12 7.10
C MET A 70 10.33 -18.05 8.32
N LEU A 71 9.57 -17.75 9.37
CA LEU A 71 9.51 -18.57 10.58
C LEU A 71 8.91 -19.95 10.30
N TYR A 72 7.81 -20.04 9.53
CA TYR A 72 7.24 -21.32 9.12
C TYR A 72 8.22 -22.17 8.31
N THR A 73 8.93 -21.55 7.38
CA THR A 73 9.93 -22.25 6.55
C THR A 73 11.08 -22.80 7.40
N ARG A 74 11.44 -22.13 8.51
CA ARG A 74 12.45 -22.62 9.46
C ARG A 74 11.95 -23.74 10.37
N LEU A 75 10.66 -23.75 10.72
CA LEU A 75 10.08 -24.77 11.60
C LEU A 75 9.75 -26.08 10.87
N LEU A 76 9.59 -26.04 9.55
CA LEU A 76 9.25 -27.20 8.71
C LEU A 76 10.49 -27.82 8.03
N ARG A 77 11.70 -27.41 8.41
CA ARG A 77 12.99 -27.99 8.01
C ARG A 77 13.68 -28.61 9.21
#